data_AF-A0A1Y0BWJ7-F1
#
_entry.id   AF-A0A1Y0BWJ7-F1
#
_cell.length_a   1.000
_cell.length_b   1.000
_cell.length_c   1.000
_cell.angle_alpha   90.00
_cell.angle_beta   90.00
_cell.angle_gamma   90.00
#
_symmetry.space_group_name_H-M   'P 1'
#
loop_
_entity.id
_entity.type
_entity.pdbx_description
1 polymer ?
#
loop_
_entity_poly.entity_id
_entity_poly.type
_entity_poly.pdbx_seq_one_letter_code
_entity_poly.pdbx_strand_id
1 'polypeptide(L)'
;MTIAPNIQATTTNRTSTGVPGFVERYANWTDEQSDRAAVLAGRMDAGEFDMIRVSFVDPHGFPRTKWLAPQVFSSALRSGLDYSLAPFIQDTGQDIAVDLFARGVGHDLPEFEGSSDFVAVPDPLTFRSLPWAPRTGWVLADEFFKTGSRLPLSPRNALRQQVQRLERRGQTYVVGLEIEFYLTRLVRNELSFGDVGGFGTPGTAPTVQPVDLGYQFNGDDHLDQIADFLMPLCGTLVDLGLPLRSAEHESGPGQIEITFEPLEGLAGADAVILFKAAVRQFARRNGFHASFMCKPALQGCDPSGWHLHQSIADSQTGHNLFMSDVPGQLVSQLAENFAGGLIANAAASSLFTTPTINGYQRYSESHTLAPTLAGWADDNRGAMIRVLGAPHDPSPDFSGIIAGDGV
;
A
#
# COMPACT_ATOMS: atom_id res chain seq x y z
N MET A 1 -30.10 22.97 36.61
CA MET A 1 -28.92 23.12 35.74
C MET A 1 -29.37 22.72 34.34
N THR A 2 -29.40 23.70 33.46
CA THR A 2 -30.14 23.70 32.19
C THR A 2 -29.54 22.70 31.21
N ILE A 3 -30.36 21.76 30.73
CA ILE A 3 -30.02 20.78 29.70
C ILE A 3 -29.62 21.54 28.43
N ALA A 4 -28.44 21.25 27.90
CA ALA A 4 -27.93 21.83 26.66
C ALA A 4 -28.94 21.61 25.51
N PRO A 5 -29.02 22.53 24.53
CA PRO A 5 -30.01 22.44 23.47
C PRO A 5 -29.78 21.18 22.63
N ASN A 6 -30.86 20.42 22.43
CA ASN A 6 -30.96 19.34 21.45
C ASN A 6 -30.43 19.84 20.09
N ILE A 7 -29.28 19.34 19.66
CA ILE A 7 -28.86 19.47 18.25
C ILE A 7 -29.80 18.57 17.45
N GLN A 8 -31.00 19.06 17.15
CA GLN A 8 -31.88 18.43 16.18
C GLN A 8 -31.31 18.69 14.79
N ALA A 9 -30.65 17.68 14.22
CA ALA A 9 -30.39 17.64 12.79
C ALA A 9 -31.74 17.77 12.08
N THR A 10 -31.90 18.82 11.27
CA THR A 10 -33.10 18.98 10.45
C THR A 10 -33.17 17.80 9.49
N THR A 11 -34.16 16.94 9.68
CA THR A 11 -34.52 15.83 8.79
C THR A 11 -35.01 16.38 7.46
N THR A 12 -34.09 16.91 6.67
CA THR A 12 -34.24 17.01 5.22
C THR A 12 -33.39 15.88 4.64
N ASN A 13 -33.87 15.24 3.59
CA ASN A 13 -33.18 14.22 2.77
C ASN A 13 -31.87 14.72 2.11
N ARG A 14 -31.10 15.59 2.79
CA ARG A 14 -29.92 16.31 2.32
C ARG A 14 -28.62 15.79 2.93
N THR A 15 -28.56 14.55 3.40
CA THR A 15 -27.29 13.92 3.79
C THR A 15 -26.55 13.36 2.58
N SER A 16 -26.63 14.02 1.41
CA SER A 16 -25.81 13.63 0.26
C SER A 16 -24.43 14.23 0.45
N THR A 17 -23.42 13.39 0.68
CA THR A 17 -22.02 13.77 0.43
C THR A 17 -21.72 13.69 -1.06
N GLY A 18 -20.73 14.45 -1.52
CA GLY A 18 -20.27 14.38 -2.91
C GLY A 18 -21.32 14.81 -3.92
N VAL A 19 -21.21 14.28 -5.13
CA VAL A 19 -22.07 14.63 -6.26
C VAL A 19 -23.19 13.58 -6.37
N PRO A 20 -24.49 13.95 -6.24
CA PRO A 20 -25.58 12.97 -6.25
C PRO A 20 -25.57 12.05 -7.48
N GLY A 21 -25.55 10.73 -7.25
CA GLY A 21 -25.54 9.72 -8.31
C GLY A 21 -24.23 9.65 -9.11
N PHE A 22 -23.12 10.14 -8.56
CA PHE A 22 -21.82 10.12 -9.23
C PHE A 22 -21.37 8.70 -9.59
N VAL A 23 -21.55 7.75 -8.67
CA VAL A 23 -21.06 6.38 -8.82
C VAL A 23 -21.72 5.70 -10.01
N GLU A 24 -23.05 5.77 -10.09
CA GLU A 24 -23.83 5.22 -11.21
C GLU A 24 -23.41 5.83 -12.55
N ARG A 25 -23.10 7.14 -12.58
CA ARG A 25 -22.73 7.83 -13.82
C ARG A 25 -21.29 7.58 -14.28
N TYR A 26 -20.33 7.40 -13.36
CA TYR A 26 -18.91 7.51 -13.69
C TYR A 26 -18.01 6.41 -13.14
N ALA A 27 -18.39 5.73 -12.05
CA ALA A 27 -17.49 4.75 -11.42
C ALA A 27 -17.35 3.45 -12.22
N ASN A 28 -18.35 3.12 -13.06
CA ASN A 28 -18.42 1.89 -13.85
C ASN A 28 -18.19 0.64 -12.99
N TRP A 29 -18.90 0.54 -11.86
CA TRP A 29 -18.80 -0.61 -10.98
C TRP A 29 -19.25 -1.91 -11.66
N THR A 30 -18.57 -3.00 -11.32
CA THR A 30 -19.03 -4.35 -11.68
C THR A 30 -20.30 -4.70 -10.89
N ASP A 31 -21.00 -5.75 -11.32
CA ASP A 31 -22.14 -6.30 -10.58
C ASP A 31 -21.72 -6.71 -9.16
N GLU A 32 -20.54 -7.32 -9.02
CA GLU A 32 -19.98 -7.71 -7.72
C GLU A 32 -19.74 -6.50 -6.79
N GLN A 33 -19.21 -5.39 -7.33
CA GLN A 33 -19.04 -4.15 -6.57
C GLN A 33 -20.40 -3.61 -6.12
N SER A 34 -21.39 -3.60 -7.02
CA SER A 34 -22.74 -3.10 -6.72
C SER A 34 -23.44 -3.94 -5.65
N ASP A 35 -23.37 -5.26 -5.75
CA ASP A 35 -23.91 -6.20 -4.76
C ASP A 35 -23.23 -6.02 -3.41
N ARG A 36 -21.88 -5.90 -3.41
CA ARG A 36 -21.14 -5.67 -2.17
C ARG A 36 -21.51 -4.34 -1.53
N ALA A 37 -21.70 -3.28 -2.31
CA ALA A 37 -22.13 -1.98 -1.80
C ALA A 37 -23.52 -2.06 -1.14
N ALA A 38 -24.46 -2.80 -1.74
CA ALA A 38 -25.79 -3.03 -1.16
C ALA A 38 -25.71 -3.79 0.17
N VAL A 39 -24.88 -4.83 0.25
CA VAL A 39 -24.62 -5.55 1.51
C VAL A 39 -24.04 -4.62 2.58
N LEU A 40 -23.04 -3.80 2.22
CA LEU A 40 -22.43 -2.86 3.16
C LEU A 40 -23.43 -1.83 3.69
N ALA A 41 -24.30 -1.29 2.83
CA ALA A 41 -25.37 -0.39 3.26
C ALA A 41 -26.30 -1.05 4.28
N GLY A 42 -26.72 -2.31 4.04
CA GLY A 42 -27.52 -3.07 5.01
C GLY A 42 -26.83 -3.26 6.36
N ARG A 43 -25.51 -3.47 6.38
CA ARG A 43 -24.71 -3.57 7.61
C ARG A 43 -24.60 -2.24 8.36
N MET A 44 -24.54 -1.12 7.63
CA MET A 44 -24.60 0.22 8.24
C MET A 44 -25.96 0.47 8.91
N ASP A 45 -27.05 0.09 8.25
CA ASP A 45 -28.41 0.25 8.77
C ASP A 45 -28.71 -0.67 9.96
N ALA A 46 -28.10 -1.87 9.97
CA ALA A 46 -28.13 -2.78 11.11
C ALA A 46 -27.31 -2.27 12.31
N GLY A 47 -26.56 -1.17 12.16
CA GLY A 47 -25.75 -0.60 13.22
C GLY A 47 -24.55 -1.47 13.60
N GLU A 48 -23.95 -2.19 12.65
CA GLU A 48 -22.73 -2.98 12.92
C GLU A 48 -21.49 -2.10 13.19
N PHE A 49 -21.48 -0.89 12.63
CA PHE A 49 -20.35 0.02 12.68
C PHE A 49 -20.74 1.38 13.26
N ASP A 50 -19.79 2.02 13.94
CA ASP A 50 -19.90 3.39 14.46
C ASP A 50 -19.18 4.39 13.55
N MET A 51 -18.09 3.98 12.91
CA MET A 51 -17.30 4.84 12.01
C MET A 51 -16.71 4.04 10.85
N ILE A 52 -16.68 4.63 9.66
CA ILE A 52 -16.03 4.06 8.47
C ILE A 52 -14.91 4.98 8.02
N ARG A 53 -13.70 4.44 7.90
CA ARG A 53 -12.53 5.13 7.40
C ARG A 53 -12.46 4.96 5.88
N VAL A 54 -12.77 6.02 5.15
CA VAL A 54 -12.62 6.05 3.69
C VAL A 54 -11.25 6.63 3.39
N SER A 55 -10.40 5.82 2.77
CA SER A 55 -9.01 6.15 2.49
C SER A 55 -8.75 6.15 0.98
N PHE A 56 -7.94 7.07 0.49
CA PHE A 56 -7.33 6.97 -0.84
C PHE A 56 -5.81 7.05 -0.69
N VAL A 57 -5.02 6.77 -1.73
CA VAL A 57 -3.56 6.71 -1.63
C VAL A 57 -2.95 7.86 -2.43
N ASP A 58 -2.17 8.69 -1.76
CA ASP A 58 -1.49 9.80 -2.43
C ASP A 58 -0.26 9.33 -3.23
N PRO A 59 0.37 10.19 -4.06
CA PRO A 59 1.54 9.82 -4.86
C PRO A 59 2.76 9.35 -4.05
N HIS A 60 2.80 9.64 -2.74
CA HIS A 60 3.88 9.26 -1.83
C HIS A 60 3.59 7.92 -1.12
N GLY A 61 2.48 7.26 -1.46
CA GLY A 61 2.09 5.96 -0.89
C GLY A 61 1.45 6.06 0.50
N PHE A 62 0.98 7.24 0.92
CA PHE A 62 0.30 7.41 2.20
C PHE A 62 -1.23 7.32 2.06
N PRO A 63 -1.91 6.52 2.90
CA PRO A 63 -3.37 6.51 2.93
C PRO A 63 -3.91 7.80 3.57
N ARG A 64 -4.66 8.59 2.81
CA ARG A 64 -5.31 9.84 3.24
C ARG A 64 -6.78 9.56 3.55
N THR A 65 -7.21 9.86 4.78
CA THR A 65 -8.43 9.26 5.34
C THR A 65 -9.38 10.28 5.96
N LYS A 66 -10.68 10.12 5.69
CA LYS A 66 -11.79 10.78 6.40
C LYS A 66 -12.60 9.70 7.10
N TRP A 67 -13.04 10.00 8.32
CA TRP A 67 -13.89 9.09 9.09
C TRP A 67 -15.33 9.55 8.91
N LEU A 68 -16.17 8.64 8.45
CA LEU A 68 -17.58 8.89 8.15
C LEU A 68 -18.46 8.16 9.14
N ALA A 69 -19.55 8.80 9.55
CA ALA A 69 -20.65 8.08 10.18
C ALA A 69 -21.28 7.08 9.17
N PRO A 70 -21.87 5.96 9.62
CA PRO A 70 -22.38 4.89 8.75
C PRO A 70 -23.37 5.37 7.68
N GLN A 71 -24.25 6.30 8.03
CA GLN A 71 -25.25 6.87 7.12
C GLN A 71 -24.61 7.75 6.04
N VAL A 72 -23.54 8.46 6.40
CA VAL A 72 -22.75 9.27 5.46
C VAL A 72 -21.97 8.35 4.51
N PHE A 73 -21.37 7.27 5.03
CA PHE A 73 -20.71 6.26 4.20
C PHE A 73 -21.68 5.62 3.19
N SER A 74 -22.89 5.29 3.62
CA SER A 74 -23.93 4.75 2.74
C SER A 74 -24.32 5.73 1.61
N SER A 75 -24.29 7.04 1.87
CA SER A 75 -24.41 8.05 0.80
C SER A 75 -23.19 8.09 -0.10
N ALA A 76 -21.97 7.97 0.45
CA ALA A 76 -20.73 8.00 -0.32
C ALA A 76 -20.62 6.82 -1.30
N LEU A 77 -21.22 5.66 -0.99
CA LEU A 77 -21.33 4.52 -1.92
C LEU A 77 -22.18 4.85 -3.16
N ARG A 78 -22.97 5.93 -3.18
CA ARG A 78 -23.77 6.35 -4.34
C ARG A 78 -23.26 7.64 -4.98
N SER A 79 -22.76 8.56 -4.17
CA SER A 79 -22.45 9.93 -4.58
C SER A 79 -20.96 10.26 -4.52
N GLY A 80 -20.13 9.35 -4.01
CA GLY A 80 -18.75 9.63 -3.66
C GLY A 80 -18.62 10.61 -2.49
N LEU A 81 -17.39 11.05 -2.25
CA LEU A 81 -17.00 11.95 -1.17
C LEU A 81 -16.06 13.03 -1.71
N ASP A 82 -16.40 14.30 -1.50
CA ASP A 82 -15.51 15.39 -1.87
C ASP A 82 -14.23 15.38 -1.02
N TYR A 83 -13.09 15.61 -1.65
CA TYR A 83 -11.78 15.72 -1.03
C TYR A 83 -10.95 16.83 -1.65
N SER A 84 -10.13 17.49 -0.81
CA SER A 84 -9.18 18.49 -1.27
C SER A 84 -8.06 17.83 -2.09
N LEU A 85 -7.65 18.50 -3.18
CA LEU A 85 -6.49 18.11 -3.98
C LEU A 85 -5.14 18.24 -3.27
N ALA A 86 -5.09 18.86 -2.08
CA ALA A 86 -3.85 19.13 -1.35
C ALA A 86 -2.87 17.92 -1.27
N PRO A 87 -3.32 16.68 -1.02
CA PRO A 87 -2.40 15.53 -0.96
C PRO A 87 -1.70 15.17 -2.28
N PHE A 88 -2.17 15.64 -3.44
CA PHE A 88 -1.55 15.37 -4.74
C PHE A 88 -0.52 16.42 -5.17
N ILE A 89 -0.45 17.54 -4.45
CA ILE A 89 0.36 18.72 -4.81
C ILE A 89 1.36 19.07 -3.71
N GLN A 90 1.25 18.40 -2.57
CA GLN A 90 2.10 18.59 -1.41
C GLN A 90 3.20 17.56 -1.37
N ASP A 91 4.34 17.91 -0.78
CA ASP A 91 5.39 16.95 -0.46
C ASP A 91 5.07 16.12 0.79
N THR A 92 6.01 15.26 1.20
CA THR A 92 5.87 14.40 2.38
C THR A 92 5.88 15.19 3.70
N GLY A 93 6.40 16.42 3.71
CA GLY A 93 6.31 17.39 4.81
C GLY A 93 5.04 18.25 4.79
N GLN A 94 4.19 18.05 3.78
CA GLN A 94 2.98 18.82 3.50
C GLN A 94 3.24 20.29 3.11
N ASP A 95 4.42 20.60 2.57
CA ASP A 95 4.66 21.86 1.86
C ASP A 95 4.01 21.82 0.47
N ILE A 96 3.64 22.96 -0.10
CA ILE A 96 3.12 23.03 -1.47
C ILE A 96 4.30 22.86 -2.44
N ALA A 97 4.34 21.73 -3.15
CA ALA A 97 5.40 21.41 -4.10
C ALA A 97 5.13 21.96 -5.51
N VAL A 98 3.87 22.34 -5.81
CA VAL A 98 3.45 22.80 -7.14
C VAL A 98 2.61 24.09 -7.04
N ASP A 99 2.83 25.06 -7.94
CA ASP A 99 2.07 26.31 -7.96
C ASP A 99 0.63 26.09 -8.46
N LEU A 100 -0.31 26.06 -7.51
CA LEU A 100 -1.74 25.83 -7.73
C LEU A 100 -2.45 26.93 -8.52
N PHE A 101 -1.86 28.12 -8.59
CA PHE A 101 -2.47 29.28 -9.22
C PHE A 101 -1.84 29.59 -10.58
N ALA A 102 -0.81 28.83 -10.97
CA ALA A 102 -0.33 28.80 -12.34
C ALA A 102 -1.36 28.10 -13.25
N ARG A 103 -1.47 28.60 -14.50
CA ARG A 103 -2.32 27.97 -15.52
C ARG A 103 -1.90 26.51 -15.74
N GLY A 104 -2.88 25.61 -15.75
CA GLY A 104 -2.68 24.16 -15.84
C GLY A 104 -1.82 23.57 -14.72
N VAL A 105 -1.61 24.31 -13.62
CA VAL A 105 -0.72 23.94 -12.50
C VAL A 105 0.71 23.61 -12.99
N GLY A 106 1.13 24.25 -14.10
CA GLY A 106 2.42 24.00 -14.75
C GLY A 106 2.53 22.68 -15.52
N HIS A 107 1.45 21.89 -15.58
CA HIS A 107 1.43 20.52 -16.11
C HIS A 107 0.22 20.21 -17.01
N ASP A 108 -0.42 21.24 -17.60
CA ASP A 108 -1.61 21.10 -18.47
C ASP A 108 -2.79 20.35 -17.82
N LEU A 109 -2.97 20.54 -16.50
CA LEU A 109 -4.08 19.98 -15.72
C LEU A 109 -5.07 21.09 -15.29
N PRO A 110 -5.97 21.55 -16.17
CA PRO A 110 -6.87 22.66 -15.86
C PRO A 110 -7.83 22.34 -14.70
N GLU A 111 -8.20 21.07 -14.50
CA GLU A 111 -9.04 20.64 -13.37
C GLU A 111 -8.36 20.80 -11.99
N PHE A 112 -7.04 20.97 -11.96
CA PHE A 112 -6.29 21.25 -10.74
C PHE A 112 -6.21 22.76 -10.41
N GLU A 113 -6.54 23.64 -11.35
CA GLU A 113 -6.47 25.09 -11.14
C GLU A 113 -7.34 25.53 -9.95
N GLY A 114 -6.77 26.34 -9.06
CA GLY A 114 -7.47 26.84 -7.89
C GLY A 114 -7.76 25.79 -6.80
N SER A 115 -7.14 24.60 -6.88
CA SER A 115 -7.25 23.52 -5.87
C SER A 115 -8.70 23.06 -5.63
N SER A 116 -9.43 22.82 -6.72
CA SER A 116 -10.81 22.34 -6.64
C SER A 116 -10.90 20.95 -6.02
N ASP A 117 -11.97 20.64 -5.27
CA ASP A 117 -12.12 19.29 -4.71
C ASP A 117 -12.30 18.23 -5.81
N PHE A 118 -11.74 17.05 -5.58
CA PHE A 118 -12.02 15.83 -6.34
C PHE A 118 -13.04 14.93 -5.61
N VAL A 119 -13.56 13.92 -6.30
CA VAL A 119 -14.51 12.94 -5.75
C VAL A 119 -13.81 11.61 -5.50
N ALA A 120 -13.74 11.21 -4.23
CA ALA A 120 -13.31 9.87 -3.81
C ALA A 120 -14.51 8.92 -3.81
N VAL A 121 -14.42 7.82 -4.56
CA VAL A 121 -15.46 6.78 -4.66
C VAL A 121 -14.99 5.53 -3.92
N PRO A 122 -15.58 5.17 -2.76
CA PRO A 122 -15.19 3.98 -2.03
C PRO A 122 -15.37 2.71 -2.87
N ASP A 123 -14.33 1.88 -2.96
CA ASP A 123 -14.38 0.58 -3.64
C ASP A 123 -14.87 -0.50 -2.66
N PRO A 124 -16.12 -0.97 -2.78
CA PRO A 124 -16.76 -1.81 -1.77
C PRO A 124 -16.07 -3.17 -1.59
N LEU A 125 -15.32 -3.66 -2.57
CA LEU A 125 -14.57 -4.93 -2.48
C LEU A 125 -13.36 -4.84 -1.55
N THR A 126 -12.84 -3.63 -1.32
CA THR A 126 -11.72 -3.39 -0.42
C THR A 126 -12.14 -3.22 1.05
N PHE A 127 -13.44 -3.24 1.35
CA PHE A 127 -13.92 -3.02 2.70
C PHE A 127 -13.37 -4.08 3.68
N ARG A 128 -12.88 -3.63 4.83
CA ARG A 128 -12.41 -4.45 5.95
C ARG A 128 -12.97 -3.93 7.28
N SER A 129 -13.25 -4.84 8.20
CA SER A 129 -13.51 -4.48 9.61
C SER A 129 -12.16 -4.41 10.32
N LEU A 130 -11.88 -3.37 11.11
CA LEU A 130 -10.59 -3.21 11.76
C LEU A 130 -10.53 -3.97 13.10
N PRO A 131 -9.70 -5.02 13.28
CA PRO A 131 -9.69 -5.83 14.50
C PRO A 131 -9.33 -5.05 15.77
N TRP A 132 -8.44 -4.06 15.66
CA TRP A 132 -7.99 -3.24 16.79
C TRP A 132 -8.85 -2.00 17.06
N ALA A 133 -9.88 -1.74 16.26
CA ALA A 133 -10.75 -0.59 16.39
C ALA A 133 -12.22 -1.06 16.36
N PRO A 134 -12.82 -1.30 17.55
CA PRO A 134 -14.17 -1.82 17.64
C PRO A 134 -15.16 -1.06 16.76
N ARG A 135 -16.03 -1.81 16.08
CA ARG A 135 -17.12 -1.27 15.25
C ARG A 135 -16.63 -0.22 14.24
N THR A 136 -15.40 -0.36 13.75
CA THR A 136 -14.81 0.54 12.76
C THR A 136 -14.51 -0.21 11.45
N GLY A 137 -15.03 0.31 10.34
CA GLY A 137 -14.71 -0.16 9.00
C GLY A 137 -13.59 0.65 8.36
N TRP A 138 -12.94 0.07 7.35
CA TRP A 138 -11.95 0.72 6.49
C TRP A 138 -12.17 0.30 5.04
N VAL A 139 -11.98 1.23 4.11
CA VAL A 139 -12.20 1.00 2.67
C VAL A 139 -11.32 1.93 1.85
N LEU A 140 -10.76 1.43 0.75
CA LEU A 140 -10.06 2.23 -0.23
C LEU A 140 -11.05 2.92 -1.16
N ALA A 141 -10.68 4.07 -1.69
CA ALA A 141 -11.46 4.83 -2.65
C ALA A 141 -10.62 5.14 -3.89
N ASP A 142 -11.28 5.12 -5.04
CA ASP A 142 -10.76 5.59 -6.30
C ASP A 142 -11.02 7.10 -6.45
N GLU A 143 -10.07 7.83 -7.02
CA GLU A 143 -10.12 9.28 -7.16
C GLU A 143 -10.57 9.71 -8.57
N PHE A 144 -11.55 10.61 -8.63
CA PHE A 144 -12.11 11.15 -9.86
C PHE A 144 -12.19 12.67 -9.78
N PHE A 145 -12.04 13.33 -10.92
CA PHE A 145 -12.51 14.70 -11.05
C PHE A 145 -14.04 14.76 -11.02
N LYS A 146 -14.59 15.94 -10.72
CA LYS A 146 -16.03 16.17 -10.73
C LYS A 146 -16.68 15.98 -12.11
N THR A 147 -15.89 16.03 -13.17
CA THR A 147 -16.29 15.74 -14.56
C THR A 147 -16.49 14.25 -14.83
N GLY A 148 -16.06 13.37 -13.90
CA GLY A 148 -16.15 11.91 -14.03
C GLY A 148 -14.89 11.24 -14.58
N SER A 149 -13.89 11.99 -15.07
CA SER A 149 -12.59 11.41 -15.43
C SER A 149 -11.79 11.02 -14.18
N ARG A 150 -11.03 9.94 -14.27
CA ARG A 150 -10.16 9.49 -13.17
C ARG A 150 -9.01 10.47 -12.97
N LEU A 151 -8.60 10.66 -11.72
CA LEU A 151 -7.50 11.54 -11.35
C LEU A 151 -6.17 10.93 -11.88
N PRO A 152 -5.41 11.64 -12.74
CA PRO A 152 -4.26 11.07 -13.45
C PRO A 152 -3.05 10.81 -12.54
N LEU A 153 -2.92 11.57 -11.45
CA LEU A 153 -1.89 11.39 -10.41
C LEU A 153 -2.23 10.31 -9.38
N SER A 154 -3.36 9.60 -9.50
CA SER A 154 -3.70 8.48 -8.61
C SER A 154 -2.80 7.27 -8.90
N PRO A 155 -1.97 6.81 -7.95
CA PRO A 155 -1.12 5.64 -8.15
C PRO A 155 -1.95 4.35 -8.34
N ARG A 156 -3.08 4.23 -7.63
CA ARG A 156 -4.00 3.09 -7.77
C ARG A 156 -4.61 3.04 -9.17
N ASN A 157 -4.99 4.19 -9.73
CA ASN A 157 -5.46 4.29 -11.12
C ASN A 157 -4.35 3.98 -12.13
N ALA A 158 -3.12 4.46 -11.90
CA ALA A 158 -1.99 4.19 -12.78
C ALA A 158 -1.72 2.68 -12.90
N LEU A 159 -1.72 1.96 -11.78
CA LEU A 159 -1.60 0.49 -11.77
C LEU A 159 -2.80 -0.19 -12.44
N ARG A 160 -4.03 0.26 -12.14
CA ARG A 160 -5.27 -0.28 -12.73
C ARG A 160 -5.22 -0.26 -14.26
N GLN A 161 -4.73 0.84 -14.85
CA GLN A 161 -4.58 0.94 -16.30
C GLN A 161 -3.61 -0.10 -16.88
N GLN A 162 -2.53 -0.43 -16.17
CA GLN A 162 -1.58 -1.45 -16.61
C GLN A 162 -2.16 -2.85 -16.47
N VAL A 163 -2.83 -3.15 -15.36
CA VAL A 163 -3.52 -4.43 -15.14
C VAL A 163 -4.58 -4.66 -16.24
N GLN A 164 -5.40 -3.66 -16.54
CA GLN A 164 -6.39 -3.76 -17.61
C GLN A 164 -5.78 -3.97 -19.01
N ARG A 165 -4.54 -3.53 -19.25
CA ARG A 165 -3.83 -3.81 -20.52
C ARG A 165 -3.46 -5.29 -20.63
N LEU A 166 -3.14 -5.94 -19.52
CA LEU A 166 -2.87 -7.38 -19.45
C LEU A 166 -4.16 -8.18 -19.57
N GLU A 167 -5.22 -7.78 -18.86
CA GLU A 167 -6.53 -8.45 -18.93
C GLU A 167 -7.08 -8.48 -20.37
N ARG A 168 -6.93 -7.39 -21.13
CA ARG A 168 -7.31 -7.34 -22.56
C ARG A 168 -6.55 -8.33 -23.45
N ARG A 169 -5.42 -8.86 -22.97
CA ARG A 169 -4.63 -9.89 -23.64
C ARG A 169 -4.91 -11.29 -23.08
N GLY A 170 -5.88 -11.45 -22.18
CA GLY A 170 -6.13 -12.70 -21.46
C GLY A 170 -5.01 -13.04 -20.48
N GLN A 171 -4.36 -12.03 -19.91
CA GLN A 171 -3.22 -12.18 -19.00
C GLN A 171 -3.54 -11.58 -17.63
N THR A 172 -3.15 -12.29 -16.58
CA THR A 172 -3.27 -11.87 -15.18
C THR A 172 -1.89 -11.55 -14.62
N TYR A 173 -1.74 -10.37 -14.01
CA TYR A 173 -0.51 -10.02 -13.28
C TYR A 173 -0.56 -10.63 -11.89
N VAL A 174 0.50 -11.34 -11.50
CA VAL A 174 0.62 -11.97 -10.19
C VAL A 174 1.85 -11.40 -9.49
N VAL A 175 1.70 -11.05 -8.22
CA VAL A 175 2.77 -10.46 -7.42
C VAL A 175 2.87 -11.08 -6.02
N GLY A 176 4.05 -11.56 -5.67
CA GLY A 176 4.44 -11.92 -4.31
C GLY A 176 5.15 -10.77 -3.62
N LEU A 177 4.95 -10.65 -2.30
CA LEU A 177 5.37 -9.50 -1.50
C LEU A 177 6.24 -9.98 -0.34
N GLU A 178 7.47 -9.48 -0.26
CA GLU A 178 8.36 -9.60 0.89
C GLU A 178 8.66 -8.18 1.39
N ILE A 179 8.17 -7.84 2.59
CA ILE A 179 8.22 -6.47 3.08
C ILE A 179 8.96 -6.43 4.40
N GLU A 180 10.15 -5.84 4.36
CA GLU A 180 10.97 -5.62 5.55
C GLU A 180 10.60 -4.30 6.25
N PHE A 181 10.70 -4.30 7.58
CA PHE A 181 10.54 -3.10 8.40
C PHE A 181 11.27 -3.25 9.73
N TYR A 182 11.49 -2.12 10.41
CA TYR A 182 12.03 -2.09 11.77
C TYR A 182 10.94 -1.99 12.80
N LEU A 183 10.94 -2.92 13.75
CA LEU A 183 10.20 -2.83 15.01
C LEU A 183 11.14 -2.32 16.11
N THR A 184 10.70 -1.27 16.80
CA THR A 184 11.44 -0.70 17.93
C THR A 184 10.49 -0.44 19.10
N ARG A 185 10.99 -0.45 20.33
CA ARG A 185 10.19 -0.04 21.49
C ARG A 185 10.23 1.48 21.64
N LEU A 186 9.08 2.09 21.90
CA LEU A 186 9.02 3.51 22.20
C LEU A 186 9.65 3.77 23.57
N VAL A 187 10.60 4.70 23.64
CA VAL A 187 11.18 5.15 24.91
C VAL A 187 10.21 6.08 25.64
N ARG A 188 9.47 6.89 24.87
CA ARG A 188 8.39 7.74 25.35
C ARG A 188 7.19 7.63 24.44
N ASN A 189 6.00 7.57 25.02
CA ASN A 189 4.75 7.51 24.23
C ASN A 189 4.05 8.87 24.17
N GLU A 190 4.41 9.78 25.07
CA GLU A 190 3.87 11.13 25.19
C GLU A 190 4.53 12.08 24.19
N LEU A 191 3.70 12.92 23.55
CA LEU A 191 4.16 14.00 22.69
C LEU A 191 4.29 15.30 23.50
N SER A 192 5.31 16.08 23.19
CA SER A 192 5.48 17.45 23.67
C SER A 192 5.33 18.46 22.54
N PHE A 193 5.12 19.74 22.87
CA PHE A 193 5.15 20.81 21.86
C PHE A 193 6.51 20.94 21.15
N GLY A 194 7.59 20.38 21.69
CA GLY A 194 8.88 20.32 20.99
C GLY A 194 8.94 19.27 19.88
N ASP A 195 7.98 18.34 19.84
CA ASP A 195 7.95 17.24 18.87
C ASP A 195 7.10 17.55 17.64
N VAL A 196 6.29 18.60 17.70
CA VAL A 196 5.37 18.96 16.61
C VAL A 196 6.14 19.66 15.49
N GLY A 197 5.78 19.32 14.27
CA GLY A 197 6.26 19.99 13.07
C GLY A 197 5.44 21.26 12.76
N GLY A 198 5.64 21.77 11.55
CA GLY A 198 4.90 22.87 10.97
C GLY A 198 4.54 22.60 9.52
N PHE A 199 3.96 23.59 8.85
CA PHE A 199 3.72 23.52 7.40
C PHE A 199 5.05 23.29 6.67
N GLY A 200 5.15 22.22 5.88
CA GLY A 200 6.38 21.82 5.19
C GLY A 200 7.49 21.25 6.07
N THR A 201 7.26 21.05 7.37
CA THR A 201 8.27 20.54 8.30
C THR A 201 7.66 19.42 9.14
N PRO A 202 8.01 18.14 8.91
CA PRO A 202 7.56 17.04 9.74
C PRO A 202 7.93 17.23 11.22
N GLY A 203 7.17 16.58 12.10
CA GLY A 203 7.54 16.48 13.53
C GLY A 203 8.83 15.71 13.73
N THR A 204 9.37 15.77 14.95
CA THR A 204 10.59 15.03 15.29
C THR A 204 10.35 13.52 15.25
N ALA A 205 11.36 12.77 14.83
CA ALA A 205 11.30 11.32 14.90
C ALA A 205 11.15 10.85 16.36
N PRO A 206 10.33 9.81 16.62
CA PRO A 206 10.15 9.30 17.98
C PRO A 206 11.46 8.75 18.53
N THR A 207 11.67 8.92 19.84
CA THR A 207 12.78 8.30 20.55
C THR A 207 12.46 6.83 20.80
N VAL A 208 13.33 5.94 20.31
CA VAL A 208 13.11 4.50 20.32
C VAL A 208 14.34 3.73 20.80
N GLN A 209 14.14 2.47 21.15
CA GLN A 209 15.19 1.51 21.52
C GLN A 209 14.95 0.18 20.79
N PRO A 210 16.00 -0.60 20.50
CA PRO A 210 15.86 -1.88 19.80
C PRO A 210 15.05 -2.89 20.63
N VAL A 211 14.48 -3.87 19.95
CA VAL A 211 13.72 -4.97 20.57
C VAL A 211 14.56 -6.23 20.78
N ASP A 212 15.68 -6.34 20.07
CA ASP A 212 16.65 -7.43 20.15
C ASP A 212 18.07 -6.91 19.82
N LEU A 213 19.06 -7.81 19.74
CA LEU A 213 20.46 -7.48 19.46
C LEU A 213 20.80 -7.47 17.95
N GLY A 214 19.92 -7.99 17.09
CA GLY A 214 20.18 -8.20 15.67
C GLY A 214 21.30 -9.20 15.37
N TYR A 215 21.66 -9.26 14.10
CA TYR A 215 22.75 -10.02 13.49
C TYR A 215 22.72 -11.53 13.82
N GLN A 216 21.50 -12.06 13.93
CA GLN A 216 21.19 -13.49 14.08
C GLN A 216 20.03 -13.82 13.12
N PHE A 217 20.32 -13.71 11.82
CA PHE A 217 19.37 -13.91 10.72
C PHE A 217 18.61 -15.24 10.89
N ASN A 218 17.28 -15.19 10.81
CA ASN A 218 16.37 -16.32 11.05
C ASN A 218 16.58 -17.05 12.40
N GLY A 219 17.02 -16.32 13.43
CA GLY A 219 17.17 -16.84 14.78
C GLY A 219 15.82 -17.06 15.47
N ASP A 220 15.48 -18.32 15.76
CA ASP A 220 14.24 -18.71 16.47
C ASP A 220 14.10 -17.99 17.82
N ASP A 221 15.16 -17.97 18.63
CA ASP A 221 15.20 -17.27 19.93
C ASP A 221 14.95 -15.75 19.81
N HIS A 222 15.22 -15.13 18.65
CA HIS A 222 14.99 -13.69 18.44
C HIS A 222 13.54 -13.40 18.08
N LEU A 223 12.92 -14.27 17.28
CA LEU A 223 11.49 -14.22 17.04
C LEU A 223 10.69 -14.47 18.32
N ASP A 224 11.10 -15.44 19.15
CA ASP A 224 10.43 -15.74 20.43
C ASP A 224 10.49 -14.55 21.40
N GLN A 225 11.62 -13.83 21.47
CA GLN A 225 11.77 -12.61 22.29
C GLN A 225 10.75 -11.52 21.97
N ILE A 226 10.23 -11.48 20.75
CA ILE A 226 9.24 -10.51 20.29
C ILE A 226 7.86 -11.12 20.03
N ALA A 227 7.65 -12.40 20.37
CA ALA A 227 6.41 -13.13 20.07
C ALA A 227 5.17 -12.49 20.69
N ASP A 228 5.28 -11.88 21.88
CA ASP A 228 4.19 -11.14 22.54
C ASP A 228 3.66 -9.98 21.68
N PHE A 229 4.48 -9.44 20.78
CA PHE A 229 4.07 -8.47 19.79
C PHE A 229 3.68 -9.13 18.46
N LEU A 230 4.53 -10.03 17.96
CA LEU A 230 4.45 -10.57 16.62
C LEU A 230 3.24 -11.49 16.43
N MET A 231 2.94 -12.37 17.40
CA MET A 231 1.82 -13.31 17.30
C MET A 231 0.46 -12.59 17.22
N PRO A 232 0.13 -11.62 18.10
CA PRO A 232 -1.08 -10.81 17.95
C PRO A 232 -1.13 -9.97 16.67
N LEU A 233 0.01 -9.48 16.18
CA LEU A 233 0.09 -8.78 14.90
C LEU A 233 -0.28 -9.72 13.75
N CYS A 234 0.33 -10.91 13.67
CA CYS A 234 0.02 -11.91 12.66
C CYS A 234 -1.47 -12.28 12.66
N GLY A 235 -2.06 -12.52 13.84
CA GLY A 235 -3.51 -12.74 13.97
C GLY A 235 -4.34 -11.58 13.43
N THR A 236 -3.93 -10.34 13.73
CA THR A 236 -4.57 -9.12 13.21
C THR A 236 -4.50 -9.04 11.68
N LEU A 237 -3.38 -9.43 11.06
CA LEU A 237 -3.23 -9.42 9.60
C LEU A 237 -4.12 -10.47 8.93
N VAL A 238 -4.24 -11.66 9.53
CA VAL A 238 -5.16 -12.71 9.07
C VAL A 238 -6.62 -12.27 9.20
N ASP A 239 -7.00 -11.64 10.32
CA ASP A 239 -8.36 -11.11 10.53
C ASP A 239 -8.73 -9.98 9.55
N LEU A 240 -7.73 -9.26 9.03
CA LEU A 240 -7.89 -8.29 7.94
C LEU A 240 -8.05 -8.95 6.55
N GLY A 241 -7.92 -10.27 6.46
CA GLY A 241 -7.96 -11.02 5.21
C GLY A 241 -6.71 -10.81 4.35
N LEU A 242 -5.56 -10.50 4.95
CA LEU A 242 -4.28 -10.55 4.26
C LEU A 242 -3.78 -12.00 4.26
N PRO A 243 -3.31 -12.54 3.13
CA PRO A 243 -2.88 -13.93 3.05
C PRO A 243 -1.45 -14.08 3.58
N LEU A 244 -1.30 -13.93 4.90
CA LEU A 244 -0.01 -14.03 5.59
C LEU A 244 0.62 -15.41 5.35
N ARG A 245 1.89 -15.42 4.96
CA ARG A 245 2.66 -16.64 4.71
C ARG A 245 3.74 -16.89 5.76
N SER A 246 4.64 -15.93 5.99
CA SER A 246 5.68 -16.03 7.01
C SER A 246 5.95 -14.70 7.71
N ALA A 247 6.58 -14.81 8.88
CA ALA A 247 7.21 -13.71 9.60
C ALA A 247 8.62 -14.13 9.97
N GLU A 248 9.61 -13.31 9.62
CA GLU A 248 11.02 -13.67 9.66
C GLU A 248 11.83 -12.57 10.36
N HIS A 249 12.87 -12.97 11.08
CA HIS A 249 13.81 -12.03 11.70
C HIS A 249 14.99 -11.84 10.75
N GLU A 250 15.20 -10.60 10.34
CA GLU A 250 16.22 -10.21 9.38
C GLU A 250 17.59 -9.96 10.04
N SER A 251 18.54 -9.36 9.33
CA SER A 251 19.88 -9.14 9.89
C SER A 251 19.94 -7.99 10.91
N GLY A 252 19.21 -6.89 10.73
CA GLY A 252 19.27 -5.74 11.63
C GLY A 252 18.56 -5.95 12.97
N PRO A 253 18.91 -5.19 14.03
CA PRO A 253 18.26 -5.29 15.33
C PRO A 253 16.80 -4.81 15.25
N GLY A 254 15.86 -5.72 15.48
CA GLY A 254 14.43 -5.50 15.30
C GLY A 254 13.97 -5.41 13.85
N GLN A 255 14.79 -5.83 12.88
CA GLN A 255 14.37 -5.92 11.48
C GLN A 255 13.54 -7.19 11.28
N ILE A 256 12.35 -7.04 10.72
CA ILE A 256 11.38 -8.11 10.51
C ILE A 256 10.95 -8.08 9.05
N GLU A 257 10.85 -9.25 8.43
CA GLU A 257 10.19 -9.43 7.14
C GLU A 257 8.83 -10.10 7.33
N ILE A 258 7.82 -9.63 6.60
CA ILE A 258 6.53 -10.32 6.48
C ILE A 258 6.31 -10.64 5.00
N THR A 259 5.96 -11.90 4.74
CA THR A 259 5.63 -12.37 3.40
C THR A 259 4.16 -12.74 3.27
N PHE A 260 3.65 -12.67 2.05
CA PHE A 260 2.26 -13.00 1.72
C PHE A 260 2.21 -14.04 0.61
N GLU A 261 1.12 -14.81 0.55
CA GLU A 261 0.81 -15.57 -0.65
C GLU A 261 0.68 -14.64 -1.86
N PRO A 262 0.98 -15.11 -3.08
CA PRO A 262 0.86 -14.29 -4.27
C PRO A 262 -0.55 -13.71 -4.45
N LEU A 263 -0.60 -12.45 -4.88
CA LEU A 263 -1.82 -11.70 -5.10
C LEU A 263 -1.93 -11.26 -6.56
N GLU A 264 -3.16 -11.09 -7.03
CA GLU A 264 -3.42 -10.74 -8.42
C GLU A 264 -3.75 -9.26 -8.62
N GLY A 265 -3.24 -8.68 -9.72
CA GLY A 265 -3.60 -7.36 -10.20
C GLY A 265 -3.42 -6.26 -9.14
N LEU A 266 -4.51 -5.58 -8.78
CA LEU A 266 -4.50 -4.50 -7.80
C LEU A 266 -4.37 -4.99 -6.35
N ALA A 267 -4.73 -6.25 -6.07
CA ALA A 267 -4.81 -6.75 -4.71
C ALA A 267 -3.46 -6.70 -3.99
N GLY A 268 -2.35 -6.90 -4.71
CA GLY A 268 -1.00 -6.76 -4.15
C GLY A 268 -0.72 -5.35 -3.59
N ALA A 269 -1.01 -4.30 -4.37
CA ALA A 269 -0.80 -2.93 -3.94
C ALA A 269 -1.77 -2.54 -2.80
N ASP A 270 -3.04 -2.93 -2.91
CA ASP A 270 -4.05 -2.67 -1.87
C ASP A 270 -3.65 -3.36 -0.54
N ALA A 271 -3.11 -4.58 -0.60
CA ALA A 271 -2.61 -5.33 0.54
C ALA A 271 -1.44 -4.62 1.24
N VAL A 272 -0.46 -4.08 0.50
CA VAL A 272 0.67 -3.35 1.08
C VAL A 272 0.23 -2.11 1.83
N ILE A 273 -0.71 -1.34 1.27
CA ILE A 273 -1.24 -0.13 1.92
C ILE A 273 -1.94 -0.50 3.23
N LEU A 274 -2.77 -1.54 3.21
CA LEU A 274 -3.46 -2.02 4.41
C LEU A 274 -2.47 -2.56 5.45
N PHE A 275 -1.51 -3.38 5.02
CA PHE A 275 -0.47 -3.96 5.87
C PHE A 275 0.34 -2.88 6.60
N LYS A 276 0.94 -1.93 5.86
CA LYS A 276 1.74 -0.84 6.46
C LYS A 276 0.91 -0.01 7.43
N ALA A 277 -0.36 0.26 7.11
CA ALA A 277 -1.25 0.99 7.99
C ALA A 277 -1.61 0.20 9.26
N ALA A 278 -1.85 -1.11 9.13
CA ALA A 278 -2.17 -2.01 10.24
C ALA A 278 -0.98 -2.16 11.19
N VAL A 279 0.21 -2.49 10.67
CA VAL A 279 1.44 -2.66 11.45
C VAL A 279 1.76 -1.41 12.25
N ARG A 280 1.73 -0.21 11.63
CA ARG A 280 2.02 1.05 12.34
C ARG A 280 1.00 1.33 13.45
N GLN A 281 -0.28 1.14 13.18
CA GLN A 281 -1.33 1.39 14.16
C GLN A 281 -1.28 0.38 15.31
N PHE A 282 -1.04 -0.89 15.00
CA PHE A 282 -0.90 -1.96 15.97
C PHE A 282 0.33 -1.74 16.85
N ALA A 283 1.49 -1.47 16.26
CA ALA A 283 2.73 -1.12 16.97
C ALA A 283 2.52 0.03 17.94
N ARG A 284 1.97 1.16 17.45
CA ARG A 284 1.79 2.36 18.28
C ARG A 284 0.88 2.12 19.48
N ARG A 285 -0.15 1.28 19.34
CA ARG A 285 -1.08 0.92 20.42
C ARG A 285 -0.45 0.02 21.48
N ASN A 286 0.56 -0.76 21.10
CA ASN A 286 1.23 -1.72 21.98
C ASN A 286 2.58 -1.22 22.50
N GLY A 287 2.87 0.09 22.39
CA GLY A 287 4.11 0.68 22.92
C GLY A 287 5.33 0.49 22.02
N PHE A 288 5.13 0.17 20.75
CA PHE A 288 6.18 0.02 19.75
C PHE A 288 6.07 1.06 18.63
N HIS A 289 7.14 1.18 17.85
CA HIS A 289 7.17 1.93 16.60
C HIS A 289 7.64 1.01 15.47
N ALA A 290 6.81 0.90 14.43
CA ALA A 290 7.19 0.28 13.18
C ALA A 290 7.61 1.32 12.13
N SER A 291 8.78 1.14 11.53
CA SER A 291 9.32 1.99 10.47
C SER A 291 9.61 1.17 9.22
N PHE A 292 8.99 1.55 8.11
CA PHE A 292 9.27 1.03 6.76
C PHE A 292 10.21 1.97 5.99
N MET A 293 11.03 2.72 6.73
CA MET A 293 12.09 3.53 6.14
C MET A 293 13.20 2.58 5.69
N CYS A 294 13.80 2.82 4.54
CA CYS A 294 14.87 1.97 4.03
C CYS A 294 16.03 1.86 5.01
N LYS A 295 16.59 3.00 5.41
CA LYS A 295 17.73 3.04 6.33
C LYS A 295 17.41 3.99 7.47
N PRO A 296 16.62 3.57 8.47
CA PRO A 296 16.35 4.40 9.63
C PRO A 296 17.66 4.73 10.37
N ALA A 297 17.70 5.87 11.04
CA ALA A 297 18.86 6.32 11.82
C ALA A 297 18.99 5.54 13.15
N LEU A 298 19.10 4.23 13.06
CA LEU A 298 19.28 3.30 14.18
C LEU A 298 20.71 2.74 14.16
N GLN A 299 21.28 2.53 15.34
CA GLN A 299 22.59 1.91 15.46
C GLN A 299 22.51 0.43 15.04
N GLY A 300 23.44 -0.02 14.20
CA GLY A 300 23.47 -1.41 13.70
C GLY A 300 22.39 -1.74 12.67
N CYS A 301 21.75 -0.73 12.07
CA CYS A 301 20.73 -0.94 11.06
C CYS A 301 21.32 -1.36 9.71
N ASP A 302 20.79 -2.46 9.18
CA ASP A 302 20.89 -2.86 7.78
C ASP A 302 19.69 -2.30 6.98
N PRO A 303 19.85 -1.97 5.68
CA PRO A 303 18.76 -1.40 4.90
C PRO A 303 17.59 -2.36 4.69
N SER A 304 16.36 -1.89 4.95
CA SER A 304 15.13 -2.59 4.60
C SER A 304 14.85 -2.56 3.11
N GLY A 305 14.55 -3.72 2.54
CA GLY A 305 14.05 -3.91 1.18
C GLY A 305 12.54 -4.09 1.09
N TRP A 306 12.03 -3.96 -0.12
CA TRP A 306 10.74 -4.52 -0.51
C TRP A 306 10.96 -5.32 -1.79
N HIS A 307 11.02 -6.65 -1.66
CA HIS A 307 11.21 -7.53 -2.80
C HIS A 307 9.85 -7.88 -3.42
N LEU A 308 9.79 -7.70 -4.75
CA LEU A 308 8.61 -8.00 -5.54
C LEU A 308 8.87 -9.21 -6.42
N HIS A 309 8.17 -10.29 -6.13
CA HIS A 309 8.13 -11.49 -6.95
C HIS A 309 7.06 -11.32 -8.03
N GLN A 310 7.41 -11.37 -9.30
CA GLN A 310 6.47 -11.05 -10.39
C GLN A 310 6.33 -12.19 -11.39
N SER A 311 5.09 -12.49 -11.78
CA SER A 311 4.77 -13.37 -12.90
C SER A 311 3.53 -12.92 -13.68
N ILE A 312 3.34 -13.51 -14.86
CA ILE A 312 2.13 -13.33 -15.67
C ILE A 312 1.48 -14.70 -15.84
N ALA A 313 0.21 -14.83 -15.50
CA ALA A 313 -0.58 -16.03 -15.72
C ALA A 313 -1.54 -15.85 -16.89
N ASP A 314 -1.91 -16.95 -17.54
CA ASP A 314 -3.03 -17.00 -18.47
C ASP A 314 -4.34 -16.92 -17.70
N SER A 315 -5.21 -15.96 -18.05
CA SER A 315 -6.42 -15.67 -17.26
C SER A 315 -7.48 -16.77 -17.34
N GLN A 316 -7.41 -17.70 -18.29
CA GLN A 316 -8.39 -18.79 -18.42
C GLN A 316 -7.96 -20.05 -17.68
N THR A 317 -6.67 -20.37 -17.76
CA THR A 317 -6.10 -21.62 -17.25
C THR A 317 -5.40 -21.46 -15.91
N GLY A 318 -5.04 -20.23 -15.52
CA GLY A 318 -4.17 -19.96 -14.38
C GLY A 318 -2.71 -20.38 -14.61
N HIS A 319 -2.35 -20.82 -15.81
CA HIS A 319 -1.00 -21.28 -16.12
C HIS A 319 -0.01 -20.11 -16.10
N ASN A 320 1.09 -20.26 -15.38
CA ASN A 320 2.16 -19.27 -15.30
C ASN A 320 2.92 -19.19 -16.64
N LEU A 321 2.74 -18.09 -17.37
CA LEU A 321 3.34 -17.84 -18.68
C LEU A 321 4.83 -17.49 -18.61
N PHE A 322 5.41 -17.34 -17.43
CA PHE A 322 6.87 -17.20 -17.27
C PHE A 322 7.58 -18.55 -17.22
N MET A 323 6.85 -19.66 -17.00
CA MET A 323 7.43 -21.01 -17.06
C MET A 323 7.82 -21.37 -18.51
N SER A 324 9.01 -21.96 -18.68
CA SER A 324 9.41 -22.52 -19.98
C SER A 324 8.97 -23.96 -20.15
N ASP A 325 8.41 -24.28 -21.31
CA ASP A 325 8.15 -25.65 -21.75
C ASP A 325 9.36 -26.30 -22.43
N VAL A 326 10.45 -25.55 -22.62
CA VAL A 326 11.64 -26.01 -23.36
C VAL A 326 12.71 -26.51 -22.39
N PRO A 327 13.11 -27.80 -22.46
CA PRO A 327 14.16 -28.34 -21.61
C PRO A 327 15.47 -27.52 -21.70
N GLY A 328 16.02 -27.15 -20.54
CA GLY A 328 17.26 -26.37 -20.44
C GLY A 328 17.08 -24.85 -20.56
N GLN A 329 15.86 -24.35 -20.80
CA GLN A 329 15.55 -22.93 -20.62
C GLN A 329 15.08 -22.69 -19.19
N LEU A 330 15.60 -21.63 -18.56
CA LEU A 330 15.24 -21.25 -17.20
C LEU A 330 13.82 -20.67 -17.12
N VAL A 331 13.46 -19.83 -18.10
CA VAL A 331 12.16 -19.14 -18.19
C VAL A 331 11.69 -19.01 -19.63
N SER A 332 10.42 -18.67 -19.83
CA SER A 332 9.83 -18.48 -21.15
C SER A 332 10.39 -17.25 -21.86
N GLN A 333 10.21 -17.18 -23.19
CA GLN A 333 10.55 -15.99 -23.96
C GLN A 333 9.79 -14.74 -23.48
N LEU A 334 8.57 -14.91 -22.94
CA LEU A 334 7.79 -13.81 -22.37
C LEU A 334 8.48 -13.24 -21.13
N ALA A 335 8.97 -14.10 -20.23
CA ALA A 335 9.70 -13.70 -19.04
C ALA A 335 11.01 -12.99 -19.39
N GLU A 336 11.78 -13.50 -20.36
CA GLU A 336 13.01 -12.84 -20.83
C GLU A 336 12.73 -11.43 -21.35
N ASN A 337 11.66 -11.25 -22.14
CA ASN A 337 11.26 -9.95 -22.66
C ASN A 337 10.79 -9.01 -21.55
N PHE A 338 10.08 -9.54 -20.55
CA PHE A 338 9.64 -8.77 -19.38
C PHE A 338 10.85 -8.28 -18.57
N ALA A 339 11.80 -9.16 -18.25
CA ALA A 339 13.06 -8.82 -17.58
C ALA A 339 13.87 -7.80 -18.38
N GLY A 340 13.98 -7.98 -19.70
CA GLY A 340 14.65 -7.03 -20.59
C GLY A 340 14.04 -5.64 -20.54
N GLY A 341 12.71 -5.55 -20.48
CA GLY A 341 11.99 -4.30 -20.29
C GLY A 341 12.29 -3.62 -18.95
N LEU A 342 12.33 -4.39 -17.85
CA LEU A 342 12.70 -3.87 -16.53
C LEU A 342 14.15 -3.35 -16.50
N ILE A 343 15.10 -4.12 -17.03
CA ILE A 343 16.52 -3.73 -17.11
C ILE A 343 16.70 -2.47 -17.95
N ALA A 344 16.05 -2.40 -19.12
CA ALA A 344 16.14 -1.23 -20.00
C ALA A 344 15.60 0.05 -19.34
N ASN A 345 14.69 -0.07 -18.36
CA ASN A 345 14.08 1.05 -17.68
C ASN A 345 14.52 1.19 -16.21
N ALA A 346 15.53 0.45 -15.74
CA ALA A 346 15.90 0.39 -14.33
C ALA A 346 16.19 1.77 -13.72
N ALA A 347 17.05 2.56 -14.38
CA ALA A 347 17.42 3.89 -13.90
C ALA A 347 16.22 4.85 -13.81
N ALA A 348 15.37 4.88 -14.84
CA ALA A 348 14.18 5.73 -14.84
C ALA A 348 13.12 5.26 -13.81
N SER A 349 12.98 3.94 -13.65
CA SER A 349 12.03 3.33 -12.72
C SER A 349 12.43 3.55 -11.25
N SER A 350 13.71 3.81 -10.96
CA SER A 350 14.19 4.13 -9.61
C SER A 350 13.47 5.30 -8.96
N LEU A 351 12.94 6.24 -9.75
CA LEU A 351 12.11 7.34 -9.24
C LEU A 351 10.86 6.84 -8.52
N PHE A 352 10.32 5.69 -8.92
CA PHE A 352 9.13 5.08 -8.33
C PHE A 352 9.47 3.97 -7.34
N THR A 353 10.49 3.17 -7.62
CA THR A 353 10.89 2.03 -6.78
C THR A 353 11.82 2.41 -5.64
N THR A 354 12.41 3.62 -5.66
CA THR A 354 13.25 4.17 -4.60
C THR A 354 13.01 5.69 -4.49
N PRO A 355 11.80 6.11 -4.09
CA PRO A 355 11.34 7.49 -4.25
C PRO A 355 11.93 8.46 -3.22
N THR A 356 12.87 8.04 -2.37
CA THR A 356 13.42 8.88 -1.29
C THR A 356 14.94 8.90 -1.32
N ILE A 357 15.52 10.05 -0.91
CA ILE A 357 16.97 10.20 -0.71
C ILE A 357 17.51 9.13 0.25
N ASN A 358 16.74 8.78 1.29
CA ASN A 358 17.11 7.72 2.21
C ASN A 358 17.23 6.36 1.52
N GLY A 359 16.35 6.06 0.57
CA GLY A 359 16.38 4.79 -0.15
C GLY A 359 17.63 4.59 -1.00
N TYR A 360 18.15 5.65 -1.62
CA TYR A 360 19.42 5.57 -2.36
C TYR A 360 20.63 5.22 -1.48
N GLN A 361 20.54 5.34 -0.15
CA GLN A 361 21.60 4.87 0.76
C GLN A 361 21.72 3.34 0.82
N ARG A 362 20.70 2.62 0.31
CA ARG A 362 20.72 1.16 0.13
C ARG A 362 21.74 0.75 -0.92
N TYR A 363 21.86 1.52 -2.00
CA TYR A 363 22.80 1.28 -3.10
C TYR A 363 24.22 1.69 -2.73
N SER A 364 24.90 0.83 -1.97
CA SER A 364 26.26 1.04 -1.51
C SER A 364 27.08 -0.23 -1.61
N GLU A 365 28.38 -0.10 -1.90
CA GLU A 365 29.33 -1.21 -1.95
C GLU A 365 29.39 -2.02 -0.64
N SER A 366 28.99 -1.44 0.49
CA SER A 366 28.94 -2.15 1.79
C SER A 366 27.72 -3.06 1.96
N HIS A 367 26.66 -2.91 1.16
CA HIS A 367 25.45 -3.75 1.24
C HIS A 367 25.35 -4.57 -0.05
N THR A 368 26.09 -5.68 -0.11
CA THR A 368 26.21 -6.49 -1.33
C THR A 368 24.92 -7.23 -1.74
N LEU A 369 23.94 -7.29 -0.85
CA LEU A 369 22.59 -7.81 -1.11
C LEU A 369 21.63 -6.74 -1.66
N ALA A 370 22.10 -5.49 -1.81
CA ALA A 370 21.39 -4.44 -2.52
C ALA A 370 22.02 -4.21 -3.90
N PRO A 371 21.35 -4.60 -4.99
CA PRO A 371 21.94 -4.56 -6.32
C PRO A 371 22.15 -3.13 -6.80
N THR A 372 23.38 -2.82 -7.24
CA THR A 372 23.77 -1.51 -7.80
C THR A 372 23.88 -1.52 -9.32
N LEU A 373 23.74 -2.69 -9.95
CA LEU A 373 23.82 -2.91 -11.39
C LEU A 373 22.47 -3.40 -11.92
N ALA A 374 22.02 -2.79 -13.02
CA ALA A 374 20.84 -3.25 -13.74
C ALA A 374 21.19 -4.51 -14.54
N GLY A 375 20.72 -5.65 -14.06
CA GLY A 375 20.97 -6.94 -14.68
C GLY A 375 20.12 -8.03 -14.04
N TRP A 376 20.24 -9.24 -14.57
CA TRP A 376 19.60 -10.41 -14.01
C TRP A 376 20.61 -11.54 -13.81
N ALA A 377 20.28 -12.47 -12.92
CA ALA A 377 21.01 -13.72 -12.79
C ALA A 377 20.10 -14.82 -12.24
N ASP A 378 20.45 -16.07 -12.58
CA ASP A 378 19.85 -17.28 -12.03
C ASP A 378 20.23 -17.40 -10.54
N ASP A 379 19.22 -17.47 -9.69
CA ASP A 379 19.31 -17.62 -8.23
C ASP A 379 20.46 -16.86 -7.55
N ASN A 380 20.62 -15.57 -7.87
CA ASN A 380 21.68 -14.73 -7.33
C ASN A 380 21.13 -13.45 -6.69
N ARG A 381 21.26 -13.35 -5.36
CA ARG A 381 20.78 -12.21 -4.56
C ARG A 381 21.55 -10.90 -4.79
N GLY A 382 22.66 -10.91 -5.52
CA GLY A 382 23.38 -9.69 -5.90
C GLY A 382 22.90 -9.04 -7.20
N ALA A 383 21.94 -9.67 -7.91
CA ALA A 383 21.38 -9.14 -9.14
C ALA A 383 20.10 -8.34 -8.88
N MET A 384 19.85 -7.31 -9.70
CA MET A 384 18.61 -6.52 -9.64
C MET A 384 17.37 -7.37 -9.91
N ILE A 385 17.48 -8.30 -10.87
CA ILE A 385 16.47 -9.31 -11.15
C ILE A 385 17.05 -10.67 -10.81
N ARG A 386 16.55 -11.27 -9.74
CA ARG A 386 16.84 -12.67 -9.41
C ARG A 386 15.75 -13.53 -10.04
N VAL A 387 16.16 -14.40 -10.95
CA VAL A 387 15.24 -15.37 -11.56
C VAL A 387 15.18 -16.59 -10.64
N LEU A 388 13.98 -16.92 -10.20
CA LEU A 388 13.71 -18.04 -9.30
C LEU A 388 12.88 -19.11 -10.01
N GLY A 389 13.16 -20.38 -9.70
CA GLY A 389 12.42 -21.52 -10.21
C GLY A 389 13.31 -22.63 -10.77
N ALA A 390 12.72 -23.81 -10.93
CA ALA A 390 13.32 -24.90 -11.68
C ALA A 390 12.42 -25.28 -12.87
N PRO A 391 12.99 -25.81 -13.98
CA PRO A 391 12.19 -26.43 -15.04
C PRO A 391 11.26 -27.49 -14.44
N HIS A 392 9.97 -27.42 -14.78
CA HIS A 392 8.93 -28.33 -14.29
C HIS A 392 8.64 -28.31 -12.78
N ASP A 393 9.03 -27.26 -12.07
CA ASP A 393 8.59 -27.07 -10.68
C ASP A 393 7.06 -26.90 -10.64
N PRO A 394 6.33 -27.84 -10.00
CA PRO A 394 4.87 -27.80 -9.95
C PRO A 394 4.36 -26.72 -9.00
N SER A 395 5.23 -26.03 -8.26
CA SER A 395 4.87 -24.86 -7.47
C SER A 395 4.44 -23.74 -8.42
N PRO A 396 3.13 -23.41 -8.49
CA PRO A 396 2.64 -22.37 -9.38
C PRO A 396 3.22 -20.99 -9.01
N ASP A 397 3.68 -20.87 -7.76
CA ASP A 397 4.04 -19.61 -7.13
C ASP A 397 5.51 -19.24 -7.32
N PHE A 398 6.44 -20.22 -7.34
CA PHE A 398 7.90 -19.95 -7.24
C PHE A 398 8.72 -20.14 -8.51
N SER A 399 8.14 -20.64 -9.59
CA SER A 399 8.88 -20.89 -10.82
C SER A 399 8.64 -19.83 -11.91
N GLY A 400 9.76 -19.34 -12.47
CA GLY A 400 9.76 -18.25 -13.44
C GLY A 400 9.56 -16.87 -12.83
N ILE A 401 9.73 -16.68 -11.52
CA ILE A 401 9.57 -15.36 -10.88
C ILE A 401 10.72 -14.43 -11.28
N ILE A 402 10.40 -13.16 -11.56
CA ILE A 402 11.35 -12.04 -11.50
C ILE A 402 11.23 -11.35 -10.15
N ALA A 403 12.18 -11.61 -9.25
CA ALA A 403 12.30 -10.92 -7.98
C ALA A 403 13.09 -9.62 -8.19
N GLY A 404 12.45 -8.48 -7.92
CA GLY A 404 13.02 -7.15 -8.06
C GLY A 404 13.15 -6.43 -6.72
N ASP A 405 14.25 -5.71 -6.56
CA ASP A 405 14.58 -4.98 -5.34
C ASP A 405 14.03 -3.55 -5.36
N GLY A 406 13.00 -3.30 -4.53
CA GLY A 406 12.47 -1.97 -4.25
C GLY A 406 12.86 -1.46 -2.86
N VAL A 407 12.50 -0.21 -2.60
CA VAL A 407 12.74 0.52 -1.34
C VAL A 407 11.55 1.34 -0.90
#